data_AF-A0A453FF99-F1
#
_entry.id   AF-A0A453FF99-F1
#
_cell.length_a   1.000
_cell.length_b   1.000
_cell.length_c   1.000
_cell.angle_alpha   90.00
_cell.angle_beta   90.00
_cell.angle_gamma   90.00
#
_symmetry.space_group_name_H-M   'P 1'
#
loop_
_entity.id
_entity.type
_entity.pdbx_description
1 polymer ?
#
loop_
_entity_poly.entity_id
_entity_poly.type
_entity_poly.pdbx_seq_one_letter_code
_entity_poly.pdbx_strand_id
1 'polypeptide(L)'
;VVSTLSSLSFPTRVTPYEVLLSYPVGRSLSLSAPGRDATAFALVQDTYPGDPYAAASAEVVPTFLAYAASGSAAAEVVYANYGRREDYAYLASRGVNVTGKVALARYGKVYRGDIVKNARDAGAAAAVIFTDPKDYTPGKAFPDGPWMPPTGVQVGSTFKGVGDPTTPMWASSEGCERGNETIATIQNVISVIEGKEEPDR
;
A
#
# COMPACT_ATOMS: atom_id res chain seq x y z
N VAL A 1 18.19 -20.34 -12.46
CA VAL A 1 18.74 -19.24 -13.30
C VAL A 1 20.24 -19.39 -13.52
N VAL A 2 21.10 -19.23 -12.51
CA VAL A 2 22.58 -19.32 -12.68
C VAL A 2 23.01 -20.62 -13.35
N SER A 3 22.51 -21.76 -12.84
CA SER A 3 22.78 -23.09 -13.43
C SER A 3 22.33 -23.17 -14.89
N THR A 4 21.12 -22.69 -15.21
CA THR A 4 20.58 -22.65 -16.57
C THR A 4 21.46 -21.84 -17.52
N LEU A 5 21.85 -20.61 -17.15
CA LEU A 5 22.72 -19.78 -18.00
C LEU A 5 24.11 -20.39 -18.17
N SER A 6 24.65 -20.98 -17.11
CA SER A 6 25.94 -21.66 -17.15
C SER A 6 25.90 -22.90 -18.06
N SER A 7 24.80 -23.67 -18.06
CA SER A 7 24.62 -24.82 -18.97
C SER A 7 24.57 -24.44 -20.45
N LEU A 8 24.20 -23.18 -20.74
CA LEU A 8 24.25 -22.60 -22.08
C LEU A 8 25.61 -21.93 -22.39
N SER A 9 26.62 -22.18 -21.56
CA SER A 9 27.98 -21.64 -21.68
C SER A 9 28.09 -20.11 -21.57
N PHE A 10 27.12 -19.43 -20.94
CA PHE A 10 27.26 -18.02 -20.60
C PHE A 10 28.15 -17.85 -19.35
N PRO A 11 29.18 -16.98 -19.37
CA PRO A 11 29.90 -16.59 -18.16
C PRO A 11 28.93 -15.98 -17.14
N THR A 12 28.74 -16.65 -15.99
CA THR A 12 27.70 -16.30 -15.02
C THR A 12 28.30 -16.18 -13.62
N ARG A 13 27.91 -15.13 -12.89
CA ARG A 13 28.24 -14.96 -11.45
C ARG A 13 27.07 -14.33 -10.71
N VAL A 14 27.00 -14.58 -9.40
CA VAL A 14 26.11 -13.87 -8.48
C VAL A 14 26.91 -12.75 -7.81
N THR A 15 26.32 -11.57 -7.71
CA THR A 15 26.93 -10.42 -7.02
C THR A 15 25.93 -9.90 -6.01
N PRO A 16 26.10 -10.18 -4.70
CA PRO A 16 25.18 -9.73 -3.67
C PRO A 16 25.37 -8.24 -3.37
N TYR A 17 24.28 -7.58 -2.98
CA TYR A 17 24.26 -6.24 -2.43
C TYR A 17 23.41 -6.24 -1.16
N GLU A 18 23.89 -5.55 -0.14
CA GLU A 18 23.11 -5.35 1.08
C GLU A 18 22.25 -4.10 0.88
N VAL A 19 20.95 -4.27 0.73
CA VAL A 19 20.04 -3.15 0.42
C VAL A 19 19.02 -2.98 1.52
N LEU A 20 18.58 -1.74 1.74
CA LEU A 20 17.47 -1.50 2.64
C LEU A 20 16.17 -2.01 2.01
N LEU A 21 15.48 -2.91 2.72
CA LEU A 21 14.14 -3.40 2.39
C LEU A 21 13.20 -3.10 3.56
N SER A 22 11.89 -3.14 3.29
CA SER A 22 10.84 -2.90 4.27
C SER A 22 9.90 -4.09 4.27
N TYR A 23 9.58 -4.61 5.45
CA TYR A 23 8.65 -5.71 5.68
C TYR A 23 7.74 -5.40 6.88
N PRO A 24 6.47 -5.83 6.85
CA PRO A 24 5.53 -5.56 7.93
C PRO A 24 5.83 -6.45 9.15
N VAL A 25 5.77 -5.87 10.35
CA VAL A 25 5.76 -6.63 11.62
C VAL A 25 4.34 -6.95 12.05
N GLY A 26 3.40 -6.03 11.83
CA GLY A 26 2.00 -6.19 12.16
C GLY A 26 1.15 -5.11 11.48
N ARG A 27 -0.15 -5.38 11.34
CA ARG A 27 -1.12 -4.47 10.72
C ARG A 27 -2.53 -4.80 11.20
N SER A 28 -3.37 -3.78 11.25
CA SER A 28 -4.80 -3.94 11.47
C SER A 28 -5.53 -2.75 10.84
N LEU A 29 -6.79 -2.99 10.50
CA LEU A 29 -7.70 -1.98 10.02
C LEU A 29 -9.08 -2.30 10.59
N SER A 30 -9.76 -1.32 11.16
CA SER A 30 -11.12 -1.48 11.64
C SER A 30 -11.96 -0.24 11.36
N LEU A 31 -13.27 -0.44 11.29
CA LEU A 31 -14.28 0.60 11.13
C LEU A 31 -15.23 0.55 12.31
N SER A 32 -15.23 1.62 13.09
CA SER A 32 -16.20 1.95 14.12
C SER A 32 -17.19 3.00 13.62
N ALA A 33 -18.43 2.90 14.06
CA ALA A 33 -19.44 3.93 13.86
C ALA A 33 -20.29 4.05 15.13
N PRO A 34 -20.83 5.23 15.45
CA PRO A 34 -21.70 5.39 16.61
C PRO A 34 -22.85 4.39 16.60
N GLY A 35 -23.02 3.66 17.71
CA GLY A 35 -24.09 2.67 17.86
C GLY A 35 -23.87 1.36 17.10
N ARG A 36 -22.68 1.13 16.53
CA ARG A 36 -22.33 -0.14 15.86
C ARG A 36 -21.05 -0.71 16.46
N ASP A 37 -20.96 -2.03 16.50
CA ASP A 37 -19.72 -2.71 16.85
C ASP A 37 -18.64 -2.44 15.80
N ALA A 38 -17.39 -2.38 16.24
CA ALA A 38 -16.27 -2.18 15.35
C ALA A 38 -16.12 -3.37 14.39
N THR A 39 -16.12 -3.09 13.09
CA THR A 39 -15.88 -4.07 12.03
C THR A 39 -14.38 -4.15 11.76
N ALA A 40 -13.76 -5.29 12.04
CA ALA A 40 -12.36 -5.53 11.68
C ALA A 40 -12.25 -6.03 10.23
N PHE A 41 -11.25 -5.55 9.50
CA PHE A 41 -10.91 -6.05 8.17
C PHE A 41 -9.81 -7.11 8.28
N ALA A 42 -9.99 -8.27 7.67
CA ALA A 42 -9.05 -9.39 7.75
C ALA A 42 -7.69 -9.07 7.08
N LEU A 43 -7.70 -8.23 6.05
CA LEU A 43 -6.54 -7.87 5.23
C LEU A 43 -5.83 -9.07 4.58
N VAL A 44 -6.47 -10.23 4.50
CA VAL A 44 -5.97 -11.45 3.89
C VAL A 44 -6.72 -11.69 2.59
N GLN A 45 -6.00 -12.12 1.55
CA GLN A 45 -6.62 -12.56 0.30
C GLN A 45 -7.06 -14.01 0.46
N ASP A 46 -8.28 -14.32 0.02
CA ASP A 46 -8.81 -15.68 0.11
C ASP A 46 -8.09 -16.63 -0.86
N THR A 47 -8.01 -17.89 -0.45
CA THR A 47 -7.69 -19.02 -1.33
C THR A 47 -8.96 -19.59 -1.93
N TYR A 48 -8.84 -20.25 -3.09
CA TYR A 48 -9.99 -20.79 -3.82
C TYR A 48 -9.97 -22.32 -3.87
N PRO A 49 -11.15 -22.98 -3.94
CA PRO A 49 -11.20 -24.43 -4.12
C PRO A 49 -10.40 -24.88 -5.34
N GLY A 50 -9.51 -25.85 -5.15
CA GLY A 50 -8.66 -26.38 -6.21
C GLY A 50 -7.43 -25.53 -6.54
N ASP A 51 -7.14 -24.46 -5.78
CA ASP A 51 -5.89 -23.71 -5.90
C ASP A 51 -4.70 -24.60 -5.48
N PRO A 52 -3.80 -24.98 -6.40
CA PRO A 52 -2.65 -25.82 -6.08
C PRO A 52 -1.64 -25.12 -5.16
N TYR A 53 -1.77 -23.81 -4.97
CA TYR A 53 -0.92 -23.00 -4.10
C TYR A 53 -1.59 -22.58 -2.79
N ALA A 54 -2.77 -23.13 -2.48
CA ALA A 54 -3.48 -22.79 -1.24
C ALA A 54 -2.62 -22.99 0.02
N ALA A 55 -1.80 -24.05 0.06
CA ALA A 55 -0.87 -24.28 1.18
C ALA A 55 0.25 -23.22 1.26
N ALA A 56 0.72 -22.72 0.11
CA ALA A 56 1.75 -21.68 0.05
C ALA A 56 1.22 -20.30 0.44
N SER A 57 -0.11 -20.10 0.50
CA SER A 57 -0.72 -18.84 0.94
C SER A 57 -0.29 -18.45 2.37
N ALA A 58 0.04 -19.42 3.22
CA ALA A 58 0.53 -19.20 4.58
C ALA A 58 1.95 -18.58 4.62
N GLU A 59 2.71 -18.71 3.53
CA GLU A 59 4.06 -18.16 3.40
C GLU A 59 4.07 -16.75 2.75
N VAL A 60 2.90 -16.28 2.30
CA VAL A 60 2.78 -14.98 1.64
C VAL A 60 3.01 -13.85 2.62
N VAL A 61 3.90 -12.93 2.23
CA VAL A 61 4.12 -11.69 3.00
C VAL A 61 2.79 -10.94 3.13
N PRO A 62 2.37 -10.57 4.35
CA PRO A 62 1.13 -9.83 4.57
C PRO A 62 1.08 -8.56 3.72
N THR A 63 -0.10 -8.18 3.20
CA THR A 63 -0.20 -7.03 2.30
C THR A 63 0.16 -5.71 3.00
N PHE A 64 1.05 -4.93 2.39
CA PHE A 64 1.56 -3.69 2.95
C PHE A 64 2.08 -2.77 1.84
N LEU A 65 2.30 -1.52 2.20
CA LEU A 65 2.99 -0.54 1.36
C LEU A 65 4.45 -0.45 1.81
N ALA A 66 5.38 -0.93 0.98
CA ALA A 66 6.80 -0.89 1.33
C ALA A 66 7.28 0.57 1.44
N TYR A 67 8.15 0.82 2.43
CA TYR A 67 8.70 2.13 2.79
C TYR A 67 7.71 3.16 3.31
N ALA A 68 6.44 2.81 3.47
CA ALA A 68 5.56 3.61 4.29
C ALA A 68 5.91 3.38 5.77
N ALA A 69 5.76 4.42 6.58
CA ALA A 69 6.30 4.51 7.95
C ALA A 69 5.54 3.67 8.96
N SER A 70 6.07 3.35 10.13
CA SER A 70 5.22 2.74 11.16
C SER A 70 4.35 3.78 11.89
N GLY A 71 3.14 3.41 12.31
CA GLY A 71 2.25 4.31 13.06
C GLY A 71 0.83 3.77 13.27
N SER A 72 0.06 4.44 14.12
CA SER A 72 -1.38 4.20 14.31
C SER A 72 -2.13 5.52 14.43
N ALA A 73 -3.30 5.60 13.80
CA ALA A 73 -4.14 6.78 13.74
C ALA A 73 -5.62 6.40 13.76
N ALA A 74 -6.36 6.84 14.78
CA ALA A 74 -7.81 6.71 14.83
C ALA A 74 -8.44 8.07 14.55
N ALA A 75 -9.23 8.19 13.49
CA ALA A 75 -9.90 9.44 13.13
C ALA A 75 -11.08 9.21 12.17
N GLU A 76 -11.85 10.27 11.96
CA GLU A 76 -12.86 10.31 10.91
C GLU A 76 -12.23 10.07 9.52
N VAL A 77 -12.97 9.40 8.64
CA VAL A 77 -12.53 9.15 7.26
C VAL A 77 -13.09 10.19 6.29
N VAL A 78 -12.26 10.58 5.32
CA VAL A 78 -12.68 11.37 4.15
C VAL A 78 -12.32 10.60 2.89
N TYR A 79 -13.31 10.39 2.03
CA TYR A 79 -13.07 9.82 0.70
C TYR A 79 -12.41 10.85 -0.22
N ALA A 80 -11.20 10.57 -0.67
CA ALA A 80 -10.36 11.46 -1.47
C ALA A 80 -10.22 10.99 -2.93
N ASN A 81 -11.19 10.24 -3.46
CA ASN A 81 -11.19 9.73 -4.84
C ASN A 81 -9.87 8.99 -5.17
N TYR A 82 -9.08 9.42 -6.16
CA TYR A 82 -7.80 8.80 -6.53
C TYR A 82 -6.62 9.38 -5.73
N GLY A 83 -6.86 10.23 -4.73
CA GLY A 83 -5.82 10.85 -3.90
C GLY A 83 -4.90 11.79 -4.67
N ARG A 84 -5.38 12.38 -5.77
CA ARG A 84 -4.63 13.36 -6.55
C ARG A 84 -4.72 14.73 -5.88
N ARG A 85 -3.82 15.65 -6.23
CA ARG A 85 -3.82 17.01 -5.67
C ARG A 85 -5.14 17.73 -5.96
N GLU A 86 -5.70 17.53 -7.15
CA GLU A 86 -6.99 18.07 -7.55
C GLU A 86 -8.17 17.48 -6.75
N ASP A 87 -8.06 16.25 -6.25
CA ASP A 87 -9.10 15.63 -5.43
C ASP A 87 -9.15 16.31 -4.05
N TYR A 88 -7.99 16.59 -3.44
CA TYR A 88 -7.91 17.35 -2.18
C TYR A 88 -8.30 18.83 -2.36
N ALA A 89 -7.90 19.46 -3.47
CA ALA A 89 -8.34 20.82 -3.78
C ALA A 89 -9.87 20.90 -3.95
N TYR A 90 -10.47 19.89 -4.59
CA TYR A 90 -11.92 19.79 -4.71
C TYR A 90 -12.58 19.64 -3.33
N LEU A 91 -12.11 18.75 -2.47
CA LEU A 91 -12.62 18.61 -1.10
C LEU A 91 -12.58 19.94 -0.32
N ALA A 92 -11.46 20.65 -0.38
CA ALA A 92 -11.31 21.96 0.25
C ALA A 92 -12.31 22.99 -0.32
N SER A 93 -12.52 23.01 -1.64
CA SER A 93 -13.52 23.89 -2.30
C SER A 93 -14.96 23.61 -1.85
N ARG A 94 -15.23 22.40 -1.34
CA ARG A 94 -16.53 21.99 -0.78
C ARG A 94 -16.61 22.16 0.74
N GLY A 95 -15.59 22.74 1.37
CA GLY A 95 -15.53 22.95 2.82
C GLY A 95 -15.19 21.68 3.61
N VAL A 96 -14.70 20.62 2.96
CA VAL A 96 -14.28 19.39 3.64
C VAL A 96 -12.84 19.54 4.14
N ASN A 97 -12.65 19.58 5.45
CA ASN A 97 -11.32 19.63 6.07
C ASN A 97 -10.75 18.21 6.23
N VAL A 98 -9.60 17.93 5.63
CA VAL A 98 -8.90 16.63 5.70
C VAL A 98 -7.86 16.59 6.83
N THR A 99 -7.54 17.73 7.43
CA THR A 99 -6.50 17.83 8.47
C THR A 99 -6.81 16.93 9.67
N GLY A 100 -5.86 16.06 10.03
CA GLY A 100 -6.00 15.12 11.14
C GLY A 100 -6.92 13.92 10.87
N LYS A 101 -7.47 13.79 9.65
CA LYS A 101 -8.38 12.70 9.26
C LYS A 101 -7.65 11.58 8.54
N VAL A 102 -8.33 10.44 8.36
CA VAL A 102 -7.86 9.33 7.51
C VAL A 102 -8.40 9.55 6.09
N ALA A 103 -7.51 9.78 5.13
CA ALA A 103 -7.87 9.86 3.72
C ALA A 103 -8.08 8.46 3.14
N LEU A 104 -9.28 8.15 2.67
CA LEU A 104 -9.57 6.92 1.93
C LEU A 104 -9.48 7.21 0.42
N ALA A 105 -8.52 6.59 -0.25
CA ALA A 105 -8.29 6.78 -1.68
C ALA A 105 -8.27 5.45 -2.42
N ARG A 106 -8.76 5.43 -3.66
CA ARG A 106 -8.63 4.26 -4.54
C ARG A 106 -7.34 4.31 -5.35
N TYR A 107 -6.80 3.14 -5.65
CA TYR A 107 -5.69 2.98 -6.57
C TYR A 107 -6.00 3.54 -7.96
N GLY A 108 -4.95 4.01 -8.63
CA GLY A 108 -4.99 4.42 -10.04
C GLY A 108 -4.68 5.91 -10.25
N LYS A 109 -4.57 6.30 -11.53
CA LYS A 109 -4.31 7.66 -12.05
C LYS A 109 -2.97 8.29 -11.67
N VAL A 110 -2.48 8.10 -10.45
CA VAL A 110 -1.18 8.54 -9.95
C VAL A 110 -0.44 7.39 -9.28
N TYR A 111 0.87 7.56 -9.11
CA TYR A 111 1.69 6.60 -8.38
C TYR A 111 1.23 6.52 -6.91
N ARG A 112 1.22 5.31 -6.34
CA ARG A 112 0.71 5.08 -4.96
C ARG A 112 1.45 5.88 -3.90
N GLY A 113 2.77 6.06 -4.06
CA GLY A 113 3.53 6.94 -3.16
C GLY A 113 3.07 8.40 -3.25
N ASP A 114 2.62 8.86 -4.41
CA ASP A 114 2.03 10.19 -4.56
C ASP A 114 0.65 10.29 -3.89
N ILE A 115 -0.15 9.22 -3.85
CA ILE A 115 -1.42 9.18 -3.08
C ILE A 115 -1.14 9.46 -1.59
N VAL A 116 -0.19 8.71 -1.01
CA VAL A 116 0.16 8.86 0.41
C VAL A 116 0.81 10.24 0.66
N LYS A 117 1.70 10.69 -0.24
CA LYS A 117 2.33 12.01 -0.13
C LYS A 117 1.29 13.14 -0.20
N ASN A 118 0.35 13.09 -1.14
CA ASN A 118 -0.67 14.13 -1.28
C ASN A 118 -1.61 14.16 -0.07
N ALA A 119 -1.96 13.01 0.51
CA ALA A 119 -2.72 12.95 1.76
C ALA A 119 -2.00 13.67 2.90
N ARG A 120 -0.70 13.37 3.08
CA ARG A 120 0.16 14.06 4.05
C ARG A 120 0.23 15.56 3.79
N ASP A 121 0.46 15.97 2.55
CA ASP A 121 0.53 17.38 2.17
C ASP A 121 -0.80 18.12 2.45
N ALA A 122 -1.94 17.42 2.34
CA ALA A 122 -3.27 17.92 2.69
C ALA A 122 -3.58 17.89 4.20
N GLY A 123 -2.61 17.48 5.03
CA GLY A 123 -2.73 17.45 6.48
C GLY A 123 -3.41 16.20 7.05
N ALA A 124 -3.70 15.19 6.22
CA ALA A 124 -4.26 13.93 6.71
C ALA A 124 -3.31 13.30 7.74
N ALA A 125 -3.87 12.72 8.81
CA ALA A 125 -3.10 11.90 9.74
C ALA A 125 -2.63 10.59 9.07
N ALA A 126 -3.27 10.25 7.95
CA ALA A 126 -3.30 8.91 7.45
C ALA A 126 -3.85 8.82 6.01
N ALA A 127 -3.32 7.94 5.16
CA ALA A 127 -4.00 7.40 3.97
C ALA A 127 -4.28 5.88 4.04
N VAL A 128 -5.48 5.46 3.64
CA VAL A 128 -5.84 4.07 3.30
C VAL A 128 -6.05 3.98 1.80
N ILE A 129 -5.37 3.03 1.14
CA ILE A 129 -5.49 2.81 -0.30
C ILE A 129 -6.19 1.48 -0.57
N PHE A 130 -7.23 1.49 -1.40
CA PHE A 130 -7.96 0.28 -1.78
C PHE A 130 -8.03 0.11 -3.31
N THR A 131 -8.24 -1.13 -3.76
CA THR A 131 -8.45 -1.44 -5.17
C THR A 131 -9.94 -1.37 -5.47
N ASP A 132 -10.38 -0.40 -6.27
CA ASP A 132 -11.80 -0.23 -6.61
C ASP A 132 -12.20 -1.22 -7.73
N PRO A 133 -13.24 -2.07 -7.53
CA PRO A 133 -13.74 -2.98 -8.56
C PRO A 133 -14.12 -2.27 -9.86
N LYS A 134 -14.52 -0.99 -9.80
CA LYS A 134 -14.78 -0.17 -10.98
C LYS A 134 -13.60 -0.14 -11.96
N ASP A 135 -12.38 -0.11 -11.43
CA ASP A 135 -11.17 0.05 -12.23
C ASP A 135 -10.42 -1.27 -12.45
N TYR A 136 -10.57 -2.24 -11.55
CA TYR A 136 -9.77 -3.48 -11.54
C TYR A 136 -10.59 -4.77 -11.71
N THR A 137 -11.92 -4.66 -11.73
CA THR A 137 -12.84 -5.80 -11.91
C THR A 137 -13.97 -5.48 -12.92
N PRO A 138 -13.64 -5.10 -14.19
CA PRO A 138 -14.63 -4.85 -15.23
C PRO A 138 -15.35 -6.11 -15.76
N GLY A 139 -14.96 -7.31 -15.30
CA GLY A 139 -15.59 -8.57 -15.66
C GLY A 139 -15.54 -9.58 -14.52
N LYS A 140 -15.65 -10.88 -14.84
CA LYS A 140 -15.61 -11.94 -13.82
C LYS A 140 -14.28 -11.93 -13.06
N ALA A 141 -14.37 -11.78 -11.74
CA ALA A 141 -13.22 -11.87 -10.86
C ALA A 141 -12.64 -13.28 -10.82
N PHE A 142 -11.36 -13.39 -10.45
CA PHE A 142 -10.76 -14.66 -10.10
C PHE A 142 -11.58 -15.36 -9.01
N PRO A 143 -11.86 -16.67 -9.12
CA PRO A 143 -11.25 -17.64 -10.05
C PRO A 143 -11.96 -17.77 -11.40
N ASP A 144 -13.14 -17.18 -11.57
CA ASP A 144 -13.98 -17.34 -12.77
C ASP A 144 -13.57 -16.44 -13.94
N GLY A 145 -12.57 -15.60 -13.74
CA GLY A 145 -11.96 -14.77 -14.77
C GLY A 145 -10.63 -14.16 -14.32
N PRO A 146 -9.99 -13.36 -15.18
CA PRO A 146 -8.64 -12.85 -14.94
C PRO A 146 -8.61 -11.60 -14.05
N TRP A 147 -9.78 -11.12 -13.59
CA TRP A 147 -9.90 -9.84 -12.91
C TRP A 147 -9.67 -9.95 -11.40
N MET A 148 -9.35 -8.83 -10.75
CA MET A 148 -9.01 -8.81 -9.32
C MET A 148 -10.15 -9.38 -8.47
N PRO A 149 -9.86 -10.33 -7.56
CA PRO A 149 -10.85 -10.84 -6.63
C PRO A 149 -11.24 -9.81 -5.55
N PRO A 150 -12.41 -9.96 -4.89
CA PRO A 150 -12.87 -9.03 -3.87
C PRO A 150 -11.92 -8.85 -2.69
N THR A 151 -11.19 -9.90 -2.30
CA THR A 151 -10.19 -9.87 -1.22
C THR A 151 -8.76 -9.61 -1.73
N GLY A 152 -8.60 -9.37 -3.03
CA GLY A 152 -7.33 -9.05 -3.66
C GLY A 152 -6.83 -7.65 -3.32
N VAL A 153 -5.58 -7.54 -2.89
CA VAL A 153 -4.95 -6.27 -2.52
C VAL A 153 -3.68 -6.06 -3.33
N GLN A 154 -3.57 -4.90 -3.97
CA GLN A 154 -2.32 -4.52 -4.63
C GLN A 154 -1.27 -4.10 -3.59
N VAL A 155 -0.14 -4.81 -3.55
CA VAL A 155 1.05 -4.45 -2.78
C VAL A 155 2.01 -3.62 -3.62
N GLY A 156 2.88 -2.84 -2.97
CA GLY A 156 3.94 -2.13 -3.70
C GLY A 156 4.68 -1.11 -2.85
N SER A 157 5.77 -0.60 -3.42
CA SER A 157 6.57 0.46 -2.81
C SER A 157 5.88 1.82 -2.91
N THR A 158 6.06 2.64 -1.87
CA THR A 158 5.79 4.09 -1.83
C THR A 158 7.06 4.93 -2.00
N PHE A 159 8.24 4.30 -2.01
CA PHE A 159 9.51 4.97 -2.22
C PHE A 159 9.62 5.50 -3.66
N LYS A 160 9.82 6.81 -3.76
CA LYS A 160 9.97 7.54 -5.02
C LYS A 160 11.44 7.86 -5.23
N GLY A 161 12.18 6.86 -5.68
CA GLY A 161 13.60 6.95 -6.00
C GLY A 161 14.05 5.75 -6.84
N VAL A 162 15.35 5.69 -7.15
CA VAL A 162 15.97 4.60 -7.90
C VAL A 162 17.08 3.98 -7.05
N GLY A 163 17.14 2.67 -7.01
CA GLY A 163 18.13 1.93 -6.23
C GLY A 163 17.78 1.81 -4.75
N ASP A 164 18.79 1.50 -3.95
CA ASP A 164 18.72 1.45 -2.49
C ASP A 164 18.59 2.89 -1.94
N PRO A 165 17.54 3.21 -1.16
CA PRO A 165 17.38 4.52 -0.54
C PRO A 165 18.60 4.98 0.27
N THR A 166 19.38 4.05 0.80
CA THR A 166 20.54 4.37 1.64
C THR A 166 21.84 4.62 0.87
N THR A 167 21.88 4.35 -0.43
CA THR A 167 23.08 4.54 -1.26
C THR A 167 22.72 5.20 -2.60
N PRO A 168 22.14 6.41 -2.58
CA PRO A 168 21.74 7.07 -3.81
C PRO A 168 22.97 7.30 -4.70
N MET A 169 22.89 6.88 -5.97
CA MET A 169 23.93 7.05 -6.99
C MET A 169 25.18 6.16 -6.90
N TRP A 170 25.28 5.23 -5.93
CA TRP A 170 26.34 4.21 -5.91
C TRP A 170 25.82 2.84 -5.47
N ALA A 171 26.64 1.82 -5.68
CA ALA A 171 26.27 0.45 -5.35
C ALA A 171 26.31 0.20 -3.85
N SER A 172 25.33 -0.55 -3.31
CA SER A 172 25.30 -0.98 -1.91
C SER A 172 26.28 -2.12 -1.61
N SER A 173 27.54 -1.91 -1.97
CA SER A 173 28.63 -2.85 -1.74
C SER A 173 29.03 -2.89 -0.27
N GLU A 174 29.70 -3.96 0.13
CA GLU A 174 30.27 -4.08 1.46
C GLU A 174 31.15 -2.86 1.79
N GLY A 175 30.96 -2.29 2.98
CA GLY A 175 31.71 -1.11 3.44
C GLY A 175 31.39 0.22 2.74
N CYS A 176 30.39 0.27 1.85
CA CYS A 176 30.00 1.52 1.21
C CYS A 176 29.49 2.56 2.23
N GLU A 177 29.64 3.84 1.89
CA GLU A 177 28.97 4.90 2.63
C GLU A 177 27.46 4.76 2.45
N ARG A 178 26.73 4.87 3.56
CA ARG A 178 25.28 4.86 3.57
C ARG A 178 24.77 6.18 4.12
N GLY A 179 23.86 6.80 3.37
CA GLY A 179 23.15 7.99 3.82
C GLY A 179 22.32 7.68 5.05
N ASN A 180 22.27 8.64 5.97
CA ASN A 180 21.40 8.59 7.14
C ASN A 180 19.97 8.97 6.77
N GLU A 181 19.49 8.55 5.59
CA GLU A 181 18.14 8.89 5.13
C GLU A 181 17.16 8.38 6.17
N THR A 182 16.67 9.33 6.96
CA THR A 182 15.34 9.26 7.52
C THR A 182 14.47 9.15 6.29
N ILE A 183 14.20 7.92 5.81
CA ILE A 183 13.15 7.68 4.82
C ILE A 183 12.00 8.48 5.35
N ALA A 184 11.66 9.58 4.66
CA ALA A 184 10.69 10.54 5.15
C ALA A 184 9.46 9.70 5.46
N THR A 185 9.26 9.48 6.76
CA THR A 185 8.50 8.35 7.24
C THR A 185 7.07 8.83 7.08
N ILE A 186 6.47 8.57 5.91
CA ILE A 186 5.08 8.88 5.65
C ILE A 186 4.26 7.78 6.31
N GLN A 187 3.63 8.13 7.44
CA GLN A 187 2.88 7.29 8.39
C GLN A 187 2.08 6.17 7.68
N ASN A 188 2.45 4.90 7.87
CA ASN A 188 1.55 3.75 7.67
C ASN A 188 0.43 3.97 8.64
N VAL A 189 -0.74 3.85 8.08
CA VAL A 189 -1.98 4.04 8.79
C VAL A 189 -2.46 2.68 9.21
N ILE A 190 -2.39 2.47 10.51
CA ILE A 190 -3.33 1.59 11.19
C ILE A 190 -4.50 2.49 11.54
N SER A 191 -5.69 2.26 10.97
CA SER A 191 -6.87 3.06 11.34
C SER A 191 -7.95 2.26 12.01
N VAL A 192 -8.38 2.78 13.17
CA VAL A 192 -9.75 2.69 13.65
C VAL A 192 -10.47 3.86 12.97
N ILE A 193 -11.33 3.54 12.00
CA ILE A 193 -12.12 4.54 11.28
C ILE A 193 -13.33 4.88 12.15
N GLU A 194 -13.59 6.14 12.45
CA GLU A 194 -14.88 6.56 13.02
C GLU A 194 -15.75 7.17 11.91
N GLY A 195 -16.77 6.43 11.46
CA GLY A 195 -17.72 6.93 10.46
C GLY A 195 -18.90 7.66 11.11
N LYS A 196 -19.23 8.87 10.64
CA LYS A 196 -20.59 9.40 10.72
C LYS A 196 -21.34 9.02 9.45
N GLU A 197 -22.59 8.61 9.63
CA GLU A 197 -23.50 8.21 8.55
C GLU A 197 -23.62 9.35 7.52
N GLU A 198 -23.34 9.08 6.25
CA GLU A 198 -23.65 10.01 5.16
C GLU A 198 -25.15 9.95 4.87
N PRO A 199 -25.85 11.09 4.69
CA PRO A 199 -27.22 11.09 4.20
C PRO A 199 -27.28 10.64 2.74
N ASP A 200 -28.26 9.78 2.44
CA ASP A 200 -28.48 9.12 1.15
C ASP A 200 -28.31 10.02 -0.08
N ARG A 201 -27.65 9.47 -1.11
CA ARG A 201 -27.58 10.02 -2.47
C ARG A 201 -28.06 9.01 -3.49
#